data_AF-A0A316WBR5-F1
#
_entry.id   AF-A0A316WBR5-F1
#
_cell.length_a   1.000
_cell.length_b   1.000
_cell.length_c   1.000
_cell.angle_alpha   90.00
_cell.angle_beta   90.00
_cell.angle_gamma   90.00
#
_symmetry.space_group_name_H-M   'P 1'
#
loop_
_entity.id
_entity.type
_entity.pdbx_description
1 polymer ?
#
loop_
_entity_poly.entity_id
_entity_poly.type
_entity_poly.pdbx_seq_one_letter_code
_entity_poly.pdbx_strand_id
1 'polypeptide(L)'
;MRISNLRKESSERSDDFNWAKKGLLASENFYFESIEGCNQNNVNVVTHILERARVDIDTTLDQNTEDVYNLIINLEGEDHILRKVNFANCFSANLNYVLYCDESETVLLYEFTSPNKLTHLNTFNSYSEFSHWIASIKGWKSSKAYRESPDLPNFDKKLRAAGTAWPTNIDCFFCDLENNPIGIIEFQNAKNTGVLEHCNNDYLLCKMSYLNQWGYTNYHDDIRRWTSQEILRVQSDLRFIIITWSQNSNDFQIKELEKVSIPFFPLKNGKMDWDYQNRYKAVMNKYVNQNKPENLHNEISKNGKTYNLIKEDNRIVQTVNEPPLSYGNKTFPSLYYVRKEKVSNNREVLLQYFNNIVR
;
A
#
# COMPACT_ATOMS: atom_id res chain seq x y z
N MET A 1 31.20 -1.88 -14.75
CA MET A 1 30.92 -1.28 -13.43
C MET A 1 30.87 -2.37 -12.36
N ARG A 2 31.51 -2.14 -11.21
CA ARG A 2 31.47 -3.04 -10.05
C ARG A 2 30.68 -2.41 -8.92
N ILE A 3 29.85 -3.21 -8.27
CA ILE A 3 28.99 -2.84 -7.15
C ILE A 3 29.55 -3.47 -5.87
N SER A 4 29.46 -2.73 -4.76
CA SER A 4 29.79 -3.22 -3.41
C SER A 4 28.93 -2.55 -2.34
N ASN A 5 29.09 -3.00 -1.08
CA ASN A 5 28.50 -2.37 0.11
C ASN A 5 26.98 -2.16 0.03
N LEU A 6 26.25 -3.20 -0.38
CA LEU A 6 24.79 -3.18 -0.40
C LEU A 6 24.24 -2.92 1.00
N ARG A 7 23.32 -1.95 1.11
CA ARG A 7 22.69 -1.56 2.38
C ARG A 7 21.23 -1.16 2.17
N LYS A 8 20.35 -1.59 3.06
CA LYS A 8 18.93 -1.19 3.04
C LYS A 8 18.78 0.19 3.65
N GLU A 9 17.98 1.03 3.01
CA GLU A 9 17.49 2.30 3.55
C GLU A 9 15.97 2.30 3.40
N SER A 10 15.24 2.33 4.52
CA SER A 10 13.78 2.38 4.50
C SER A 10 13.28 3.80 4.79
N SER A 11 12.14 4.14 4.21
CA SER A 11 11.40 5.36 4.54
C SER A 11 10.34 5.13 5.63
N GLU A 12 10.14 3.88 6.07
CA GLU A 12 9.16 3.51 7.08
C GLU A 12 9.64 3.91 8.49
N ARG A 13 8.87 4.77 9.15
CA ARG A 13 9.29 5.43 10.41
C ARG A 13 8.72 4.77 11.65
N SER A 14 7.65 4.00 11.47
CA SER A 14 6.90 3.45 12.60
C SER A 14 7.26 2.01 12.93
N ASP A 15 8.04 1.36 12.06
CA ASP A 15 8.34 -0.07 12.16
C ASP A 15 9.10 -0.42 13.44
N ASP A 16 10.09 0.40 13.81
CA ASP A 16 10.88 0.21 15.03
C ASP A 16 10.04 0.13 16.31
N PHE A 17 8.87 0.78 16.32
CA PHE A 17 7.98 0.81 17.47
C PHE A 17 6.74 -0.08 17.29
N ASN A 18 6.62 -0.79 16.17
CA ASN A 18 5.47 -1.62 15.84
C ASN A 18 5.48 -2.93 16.63
N TRP A 19 4.99 -2.88 17.87
CA TRP A 19 4.89 -4.07 18.71
C TRP A 19 3.99 -5.15 18.10
N ALA A 20 3.01 -4.77 17.27
CA ALA A 20 2.11 -5.74 16.64
C ALA A 20 2.86 -6.58 15.59
N LYS A 21 3.65 -5.93 14.72
CA LYS A 21 4.52 -6.63 13.77
C LYS A 21 5.53 -7.52 14.50
N LYS A 22 6.19 -7.00 15.54
CA LYS A 22 7.14 -7.79 16.37
C LYS A 22 6.49 -9.01 17.01
N GLY A 23 5.24 -8.88 17.50
CA GLY A 23 4.49 -10.00 18.06
C GLY A 23 4.15 -11.07 17.04
N LEU A 24 3.87 -10.70 15.79
CA LEU A 24 3.63 -11.67 14.71
C LEU A 24 4.91 -12.36 14.23
N LEU A 25 6.04 -11.66 14.20
CA LEU A 25 7.34 -12.22 13.84
C LEU A 25 7.80 -13.36 14.78
N ALA A 26 7.21 -13.48 15.96
CA ALA A 26 7.45 -14.60 16.88
C ALA A 26 6.66 -15.88 16.52
N SER A 27 5.82 -15.86 15.48
CA SER A 27 5.08 -17.03 15.03
C SER A 27 6.00 -18.08 14.40
N GLU A 28 5.79 -19.34 14.75
CA GLU A 28 6.44 -20.48 14.11
C GLU A 28 5.63 -21.05 12.93
N ASN A 29 4.43 -20.50 12.67
CA ASN A 29 3.51 -21.03 11.65
C ASN A 29 3.61 -20.31 10.30
N PHE A 30 4.27 -19.15 10.25
CA PHE A 30 4.29 -18.27 9.09
C PHE A 30 5.60 -17.52 8.99
N TYR A 31 6.00 -17.20 7.76
CA TYR A 31 7.06 -16.22 7.49
C TYR A 31 6.45 -14.86 7.22
N PHE A 32 7.06 -13.79 7.73
CA PHE A 32 6.59 -12.41 7.54
C PHE A 32 7.68 -11.60 6.87
N GLU A 33 7.32 -10.94 5.78
CA GLU A 33 8.23 -10.20 4.91
C GLU A 33 7.63 -8.84 4.58
N SER A 34 8.42 -7.92 4.03
CA SER A 34 7.95 -6.64 3.50
C SER A 34 8.41 -6.43 2.07
N ILE A 35 7.76 -5.50 1.36
CA ILE A 35 8.17 -5.04 0.03
C ILE A 35 8.36 -3.52 0.09
N GLU A 36 9.52 -3.06 -0.38
CA GLU A 36 9.86 -1.64 -0.36
C GLU A 36 9.08 -0.79 -1.38
N GLY A 37 8.58 -1.35 -2.48
CA GLY A 37 7.78 -0.58 -3.43
C GLY A 37 6.79 -1.42 -4.22
N CYS A 38 5.55 -0.95 -4.30
CA CYS A 38 4.51 -1.52 -5.14
C CYS A 38 3.92 -0.41 -6.04
N ASN A 39 4.19 -0.49 -7.34
CA ASN A 39 3.71 0.51 -8.28
C ASN A 39 2.34 0.14 -8.85
N GLN A 40 1.38 1.06 -8.70
CA GLN A 40 0.05 0.97 -9.29
C GLN A 40 -0.13 2.06 -10.35
N ASN A 41 -0.68 1.69 -11.50
CA ASN A 41 -0.88 2.62 -12.60
C ASN A 41 -2.25 3.34 -12.53
N ASN A 42 -2.50 4.24 -13.48
CA ASN A 42 -3.73 5.02 -13.58
C ASN A 42 -4.98 4.21 -13.99
N VAL A 43 -4.84 2.94 -14.33
CA VAL A 43 -5.94 2.00 -14.61
C VAL A 43 -6.12 0.97 -13.49
N ASN A 44 -5.62 1.28 -12.29
CA ASN A 44 -5.80 0.48 -11.07
C ASN A 44 -5.18 -0.92 -11.15
N VAL A 45 -3.99 -1.05 -11.75
CA VAL A 45 -3.24 -2.31 -11.85
C VAL A 45 -1.87 -2.15 -11.21
N VAL A 46 -1.48 -3.12 -10.38
CA VAL A 46 -0.10 -3.32 -9.94
C VAL A 46 0.73 -3.75 -11.14
N THR A 47 1.78 -2.98 -11.43
CA THR A 47 2.64 -3.20 -12.59
C THR A 47 4.03 -3.70 -12.20
N HIS A 48 4.54 -3.30 -11.04
CA HIS A 48 5.89 -3.62 -10.59
C HIS A 48 5.90 -3.82 -9.07
N ILE A 49 6.61 -4.86 -8.63
CA ILE A 49 7.01 -5.12 -7.26
C ILE A 49 8.50 -4.85 -7.17
N LEU A 50 8.90 -3.96 -6.27
CA LEU A 50 10.21 -3.33 -6.25
C LEU A 50 10.86 -3.51 -4.89
N GLU A 51 12.09 -3.99 -4.92
CA GLU A 51 13.04 -3.88 -3.84
C GLU A 51 14.10 -2.83 -4.16
N ARG A 52 14.77 -2.33 -3.12
CA ARG A 52 15.87 -1.39 -3.27
C ARG A 52 17.00 -1.63 -2.29
N ALA A 53 18.21 -1.28 -2.70
CA ALA A 53 19.36 -1.14 -1.82
C ALA A 53 20.29 -0.04 -2.34
N ARG A 54 20.90 0.69 -1.41
CA ARG A 54 21.98 1.60 -1.73
C ARG A 54 23.28 0.81 -1.91
N VAL A 55 24.12 1.25 -2.82
CA VAL A 55 25.38 0.61 -3.16
C VAL A 55 26.48 1.64 -3.38
N ASP A 56 27.71 1.16 -3.36
CA ASP A 56 28.87 1.90 -3.88
C ASP A 56 29.18 1.38 -5.30
N ILE A 57 29.54 2.27 -6.22
CA ILE A 57 29.83 1.93 -7.61
C ILE A 57 31.26 2.36 -7.96
N ASP A 58 32.03 1.40 -8.47
CA ASP A 58 33.31 1.63 -9.14
C ASP A 58 33.13 1.48 -10.65
N THR A 59 33.32 2.57 -11.39
CA THR A 59 33.15 2.62 -12.84
C THR A 59 34.35 2.07 -13.61
N THR A 60 35.47 1.81 -12.94
CA THR A 60 36.72 1.33 -13.56
C THR A 60 36.83 -0.18 -13.63
N LEU A 61 35.95 -0.89 -12.91
CA LEU A 61 35.92 -2.35 -12.84
C LEU A 61 34.63 -2.89 -13.44
N ASP A 62 34.68 -4.11 -13.96
CA ASP A 62 33.50 -4.83 -14.44
C ASP A 62 33.10 -5.95 -13.48
N GLN A 63 31.80 -6.19 -13.43
CA GLN A 63 31.19 -7.23 -12.62
C GLN A 63 30.10 -7.90 -13.45
N ASN A 64 30.03 -9.22 -13.36
CA ASN A 64 28.97 -9.97 -14.05
C ASN A 64 27.68 -9.98 -13.21
N THR A 65 26.56 -10.36 -13.81
CA THR A 65 25.26 -10.40 -13.12
C THR A 65 25.19 -11.44 -12.01
N GLU A 66 25.97 -12.53 -12.10
CA GLU A 66 26.02 -13.59 -11.09
C GLU A 66 26.64 -13.07 -9.78
N ASP A 67 27.70 -12.26 -9.86
CA ASP A 67 28.30 -11.62 -8.68
C ASP A 67 27.30 -10.66 -8.02
N VAL A 68 26.50 -9.93 -8.81
CA VAL A 68 25.45 -9.04 -8.29
C VAL A 68 24.32 -9.84 -7.64
N TYR A 69 23.92 -10.96 -8.24
CA TYR A 69 22.97 -11.90 -7.65
C TYR A 69 23.45 -12.36 -6.27
N ASN A 70 24.70 -12.84 -6.17
CA ASN A 70 25.28 -13.28 -4.91
C ASN A 70 25.36 -12.16 -3.86
N LEU A 71 25.62 -10.91 -4.26
CA LEU A 71 25.56 -9.77 -3.35
C LEU A 71 24.15 -9.52 -2.79
N ILE A 72 23.12 -9.62 -3.63
CA ILE A 72 21.71 -9.47 -3.20
C ILE A 72 21.32 -10.62 -2.28
N ILE A 73 21.68 -11.86 -2.62
CA ILE A 73 21.42 -13.04 -1.78
C ILE A 73 22.12 -12.92 -0.42
N ASN A 74 23.36 -12.43 -0.38
CA ASN A 74 24.07 -12.19 0.88
C ASN A 74 23.42 -11.10 1.74
N LEU A 75 22.74 -10.12 1.14
CA LEU A 75 22.03 -9.07 1.87
C LEU A 75 20.68 -9.55 2.41
N GLU A 76 19.89 -10.22 1.57
CA GLU A 76 18.48 -10.53 1.84
C GLU A 76 18.29 -11.94 2.40
N GLY A 77 19.09 -12.91 1.96
CA GLY A 77 18.91 -14.35 2.18
C GLY A 77 18.09 -15.03 1.07
N GLU A 78 18.44 -16.28 0.73
CA GLU A 78 17.80 -17.03 -0.37
C GLU A 78 16.30 -17.20 -0.15
N ASP A 79 15.89 -17.62 1.05
CA ASP A 79 14.49 -17.85 1.40
C ASP A 79 13.65 -16.55 1.35
N HIS A 80 14.24 -15.41 1.72
CA HIS A 80 13.58 -14.10 1.64
C HIS A 80 13.33 -13.71 0.18
N ILE A 81 14.34 -13.89 -0.69
CA ILE A 81 14.18 -13.64 -2.13
C ILE A 81 13.15 -14.58 -2.74
N LEU A 82 13.16 -15.87 -2.40
CA LEU A 82 12.15 -16.82 -2.85
C LEU A 82 10.73 -16.34 -2.51
N ARG A 83 10.48 -15.97 -1.25
CA ARG A 83 9.16 -15.47 -0.81
C ARG A 83 8.75 -14.18 -1.52
N LYS A 84 9.68 -13.24 -1.73
CA LYS A 84 9.42 -11.98 -2.44
C LYS A 84 9.14 -12.19 -3.93
N VAL A 85 9.82 -13.14 -4.57
CA VAL A 85 9.53 -13.55 -5.96
C VAL A 85 8.16 -14.21 -6.05
N ASN A 86 7.83 -15.13 -5.14
CA ASN A 86 6.50 -15.74 -5.09
C ASN A 86 5.40 -14.69 -4.87
N PHE A 87 5.66 -13.69 -4.01
CA PHE A 87 4.75 -12.57 -3.79
C PHE A 87 4.54 -11.73 -5.05
N ALA A 88 5.60 -11.42 -5.81
CA ALA A 88 5.47 -10.72 -7.08
C ALA A 88 4.62 -11.50 -8.10
N ASN A 89 4.78 -12.82 -8.14
CA ASN A 89 4.01 -13.70 -9.02
C ASN A 89 2.50 -13.66 -8.75
N CYS A 90 2.05 -13.38 -7.52
CA CYS A 90 0.63 -13.17 -7.22
C CYS A 90 0.01 -12.03 -8.06
N PHE A 91 0.83 -11.06 -8.49
CA PHE A 91 0.41 -9.95 -9.34
C PHE A 91 0.63 -10.19 -10.83
N SER A 92 1.12 -11.39 -11.22
CA SER A 92 1.66 -11.66 -12.56
C SER A 92 2.80 -10.71 -12.95
N ALA A 93 3.62 -10.35 -11.97
CA ALA A 93 4.79 -9.49 -12.13
C ALA A 93 6.06 -10.19 -11.64
N ASN A 94 7.21 -9.77 -12.16
CA ASN A 94 8.50 -10.17 -11.62
C ASN A 94 8.92 -9.26 -10.45
N LEU A 95 9.82 -9.76 -9.61
CA LEU A 95 10.46 -8.93 -8.59
C LEU A 95 11.56 -8.10 -9.26
N ASN A 96 11.42 -6.78 -9.24
CA ASN A 96 12.44 -5.85 -9.67
C ASN A 96 13.31 -5.43 -8.49
N TYR A 97 14.62 -5.32 -8.72
CA TYR A 97 15.58 -4.92 -7.71
C TYR A 97 16.34 -3.69 -8.16
N VAL A 98 16.24 -2.61 -7.38
CA VAL A 98 16.81 -1.30 -7.70
C VAL A 98 18.06 -1.06 -6.85
N LEU A 99 19.22 -1.00 -7.50
CA LEU A 99 20.48 -0.65 -6.85
C LEU A 99 20.84 0.79 -7.18
N TYR A 100 21.04 1.64 -6.18
CA TYR A 100 21.32 3.07 -6.40
C TYR A 100 22.58 3.55 -5.65
N CYS A 101 23.31 4.49 -6.25
CA CYS A 101 24.49 5.11 -5.67
C CYS A 101 24.29 6.62 -5.57
N ASP A 102 24.34 7.17 -4.36
CA ASP A 102 24.10 8.60 -4.11
C ASP A 102 25.21 9.49 -4.68
N GLU A 103 26.44 9.00 -4.67
CA GLU A 103 27.62 9.73 -5.08
C GLU A 103 27.64 10.00 -6.59
N SER A 104 27.10 9.06 -7.37
CA SER A 104 27.00 9.15 -8.83
C SER A 104 25.58 9.42 -9.34
N GLU A 105 24.58 9.36 -8.47
CA GLU A 105 23.14 9.32 -8.80
C GLU A 105 22.75 8.21 -9.80
N THR A 106 23.61 7.21 -10.01
CA THR A 106 23.37 6.09 -10.91
C THR A 106 22.39 5.10 -10.29
N VAL A 107 21.47 4.59 -11.11
CA VAL A 107 20.48 3.57 -10.71
C VAL A 107 20.56 2.40 -11.67
N LEU A 108 20.71 1.20 -11.13
CA LEU A 108 20.71 -0.07 -11.86
C LEU A 108 19.43 -0.82 -11.54
N LEU A 109 18.70 -1.20 -12.57
CA LEU A 109 17.46 -1.96 -12.46
C LEU A 109 17.72 -3.40 -12.88
N TYR A 110 17.47 -4.32 -11.96
CA TYR A 110 17.51 -5.75 -12.19
C TYR A 110 16.12 -6.36 -12.05
N GLU A 111 15.98 -7.59 -12.53
CA GLU A 111 14.77 -8.39 -12.45
C GLU A 111 15.08 -9.83 -12.09
N PHE A 112 14.38 -10.35 -11.09
CA PHE A 112 14.30 -11.78 -10.82
C PHE A 112 13.18 -12.38 -11.67
N THR A 113 13.58 -13.12 -12.71
CA THR A 113 12.64 -13.92 -13.54
C THR A 113 12.30 -15.25 -12.89
N SER A 114 13.11 -15.67 -11.92
CA SER A 114 12.88 -16.76 -10.98
C SER A 114 13.77 -16.52 -9.75
N PRO A 115 13.57 -17.24 -8.63
CA PRO A 115 14.37 -17.05 -7.41
C PRO A 115 15.88 -17.13 -7.65
N ASN A 116 16.32 -17.95 -8.60
CA ASN A 116 17.74 -18.23 -8.88
C ASN A 116 18.25 -17.56 -10.17
N LYS A 117 17.50 -16.59 -10.73
CA LYS A 117 17.87 -15.97 -12.00
C LYS A 117 17.61 -14.47 -12.01
N LEU A 118 18.71 -13.72 -11.92
CA LEU A 118 18.74 -12.27 -12.04
C LEU A 118 19.10 -11.84 -13.47
N THR A 119 18.42 -10.83 -13.99
CA THR A 119 18.73 -10.20 -15.28
C THR A 119 18.88 -8.69 -15.10
N HIS A 120 19.91 -8.10 -15.69
CA HIS A 120 20.04 -6.64 -15.76
C HIS A 120 19.08 -6.09 -16.82
N LEU A 121 18.20 -5.18 -16.42
CA LEU A 121 17.22 -4.57 -17.33
C LEU A 121 17.69 -3.22 -17.86
N ASN A 122 18.17 -2.34 -16.98
CA ASN A 122 18.52 -0.98 -17.38
C ASN A 122 19.48 -0.29 -16.42
N THR A 123 20.20 0.70 -16.93
CA THR A 123 20.99 1.66 -16.18
C THR A 123 20.45 3.07 -16.44
N PHE A 124 20.19 3.81 -15.36
CA PHE A 124 19.83 5.22 -15.40
C PHE A 124 20.99 6.03 -14.85
N ASN A 125 21.39 7.08 -15.56
CA ASN A 125 22.57 7.88 -15.21
C ASN A 125 22.23 9.04 -14.26
N SER A 126 20.98 9.13 -13.81
CA SER A 126 20.54 10.07 -12.78
C SER A 126 19.24 9.61 -12.11
N TYR A 127 19.00 10.11 -10.90
CA TYR A 127 17.72 9.95 -10.22
C TYR A 127 16.54 10.60 -10.97
N SER A 128 16.82 11.63 -11.78
CA SER A 128 15.81 12.27 -12.63
C SER A 128 15.33 11.33 -13.74
N GLU A 129 16.25 10.66 -14.43
CA GLU A 129 15.92 9.65 -15.44
C GLU A 129 15.12 8.49 -14.84
N PHE A 130 15.55 7.98 -13.69
CA PHE A 130 14.83 6.93 -12.98
C PHE A 130 13.42 7.38 -12.53
N SER A 131 13.28 8.63 -12.05
CA SER A 131 11.97 9.21 -11.68
C SER A 131 11.01 9.30 -12.88
N HIS A 132 11.52 9.59 -14.08
CA HIS A 132 10.73 9.57 -15.32
C HIS A 132 10.31 8.15 -15.71
N TRP A 133 11.16 7.16 -15.49
CA TRP A 133 10.78 5.75 -15.67
C TRP A 133 9.68 5.33 -14.68
N ILE A 134 9.78 5.70 -13.39
CA ILE A 134 8.68 5.45 -12.43
C ILE A 134 7.38 6.10 -12.93
N ALA A 135 7.45 7.34 -13.43
CA ALA A 135 6.28 8.04 -13.94
C ALA A 135 5.62 7.30 -15.12
N SER A 136 6.43 6.69 -16.01
CA SER A 136 5.91 5.97 -17.17
C SER A 136 5.16 4.70 -16.78
N ILE A 137 5.70 3.92 -15.84
CA ILE A 137 5.03 2.70 -15.34
C ILE A 137 3.81 3.01 -14.46
N LYS A 138 3.79 4.18 -13.82
CA LYS A 138 2.68 4.69 -13.01
C LYS A 138 1.57 5.33 -13.85
N GLY A 139 1.89 5.80 -15.05
CA GLY A 139 0.96 6.48 -15.96
C GLY A 139 0.54 7.89 -15.50
N TRP A 140 1.20 8.46 -14.49
CA TRP A 140 0.99 9.86 -14.07
C TRP A 140 2.18 10.43 -13.28
N LYS A 141 2.30 11.77 -13.29
CA LYS A 141 3.28 12.56 -12.54
C LYS A 141 2.56 13.54 -11.60
N SER A 142 3.11 13.79 -10.41
CA SER A 142 2.49 14.75 -9.49
C SER A 142 2.59 16.16 -10.06
N SER A 143 1.46 16.86 -10.11
CA SER A 143 1.42 18.31 -10.40
C SER A 143 1.60 19.19 -9.17
N LYS A 144 1.66 18.58 -7.96
CA LYS A 144 1.88 19.27 -6.69
C LYS A 144 3.27 18.97 -6.15
N ALA A 145 3.89 19.98 -5.55
CA ALA A 145 5.13 19.81 -4.81
C ALA A 145 4.93 18.84 -3.63
N TYR A 146 5.90 17.96 -3.43
CA TYR A 146 5.94 17.10 -2.26
C TYR A 146 6.34 17.92 -1.04
N ARG A 147 5.75 17.58 0.12
CA ARG A 147 6.25 18.07 1.40
C ARG A 147 7.43 17.20 1.79
N GLU A 148 8.62 17.79 1.77
CA GLU A 148 9.84 17.09 2.15
C GLU A 148 9.95 16.97 3.66
N SER A 149 10.45 15.82 4.11
CA SER A 149 10.78 15.60 5.51
C SER A 149 12.30 15.49 5.63
N PRO A 150 12.91 16.09 6.66
CA PRO A 150 14.36 16.06 6.85
C PRO A 150 14.96 14.66 6.86
N ASP A 151 14.23 13.69 7.42
CA ASP A 151 14.72 12.33 7.67
C ASP A 151 14.57 11.37 6.47
N LEU A 152 14.05 11.81 5.32
CA LEU A 152 13.99 10.94 4.14
C LEU A 152 15.39 10.67 3.56
N PRO A 153 15.65 9.45 3.04
CA PRO A 153 16.87 9.18 2.27
C PRO A 153 17.05 10.17 1.12
N ASN A 154 18.30 10.43 0.73
CA ASN A 154 18.62 11.37 -0.36
C ASN A 154 17.96 10.95 -1.68
N PHE A 155 17.98 9.64 -1.97
CA PHE A 155 17.28 9.05 -3.11
C PHE A 155 15.80 9.47 -3.16
N ASP A 156 15.04 9.25 -2.08
CA ASP A 156 13.61 9.61 -2.01
C ASP A 156 13.35 11.10 -2.23
N LYS A 157 14.18 11.97 -1.63
CA LYS A 157 14.10 13.43 -1.79
C LYS A 157 14.31 13.84 -3.25
N LYS A 158 15.29 13.24 -3.92
CA LYS A 158 15.64 13.54 -5.32
C LYS A 158 14.55 13.06 -6.29
N LEU A 159 13.98 11.87 -6.07
CA LEU A 159 12.84 11.39 -6.86
C LEU A 159 11.63 12.32 -6.75
N ARG A 160 11.32 12.77 -5.53
CA ARG A 160 10.24 13.75 -5.27
C ARG A 160 10.50 15.09 -5.94
N ALA A 161 11.74 15.60 -5.87
CA ALA A 161 12.14 16.82 -6.57
C ALA A 161 12.01 16.69 -8.09
N ALA A 162 12.27 15.50 -8.65
CA ALA A 162 12.05 15.18 -10.06
C ALA A 162 10.55 14.98 -10.43
N GLY A 163 9.66 14.92 -9.43
CA GLY A 163 8.21 14.97 -9.57
C GLY A 163 7.48 13.62 -9.48
N THR A 164 8.20 12.54 -9.18
CA THR A 164 7.61 11.22 -8.93
C THR A 164 8.26 10.58 -7.73
N ALA A 165 7.53 10.49 -6.61
CA ALA A 165 7.98 9.77 -5.43
C ALA A 165 8.15 8.27 -5.70
N TRP A 166 9.01 7.63 -4.91
CA TRP A 166 9.11 6.17 -4.81
C TRP A 166 7.72 5.53 -4.60
N PRO A 167 7.44 4.35 -5.21
CA PRO A 167 6.18 3.64 -5.02
C PRO A 167 5.90 3.30 -3.56
N THR A 168 4.63 3.05 -3.22
CA THR A 168 4.23 2.80 -1.83
C THR A 168 4.68 1.42 -1.37
N ASN A 169 5.22 1.34 -0.16
CA ASN A 169 5.63 0.09 0.48
C ASN A 169 4.43 -0.80 0.78
N ILE A 170 4.68 -2.10 0.95
CA ILE A 170 3.74 -3.04 1.56
C ILE A 170 4.31 -3.38 2.94
N ASP A 171 3.63 -2.93 3.99
CA ASP A 171 4.13 -3.01 5.37
C ASP A 171 4.56 -4.44 5.74
N CYS A 172 3.71 -5.40 5.38
CA CYS A 172 4.01 -6.81 5.54
C CYS A 172 3.15 -7.69 4.62
N PHE A 173 3.74 -8.74 4.08
CA PHE A 173 3.02 -9.92 3.61
C PHE A 173 3.49 -11.14 4.40
N PHE A 174 2.69 -12.20 4.41
CA PHE A 174 3.05 -13.42 5.09
C PHE A 174 2.83 -14.64 4.22
N CYS A 175 3.70 -15.62 4.44
CA CYS A 175 3.74 -16.88 3.74
C CYS A 175 3.45 -18.03 4.70
N ASP A 176 2.94 -19.13 4.14
CA ASP A 176 2.97 -20.42 4.80
C ASP A 176 4.41 -20.97 4.92
N LEU A 177 4.55 -22.13 5.56
CA LEU A 177 5.84 -22.81 5.73
C LEU A 177 6.43 -23.37 4.43
N GLU A 178 5.67 -23.31 3.33
CA GLU A 178 6.09 -23.73 1.98
C GLU A 178 6.54 -22.52 1.14
N ASN A 179 6.68 -21.34 1.76
CA ASN A 179 7.05 -20.08 1.11
C ASN A 179 6.02 -19.54 0.12
N ASN A 180 4.75 -19.98 0.19
CA ASN A 180 3.67 -19.43 -0.61
C ASN A 180 3.06 -18.23 0.11
N PRO A 181 2.94 -17.05 -0.54
CA PRO A 181 2.20 -15.92 0.00
C PRO A 181 0.73 -16.30 0.19
N ILE A 182 0.19 -16.02 1.36
CA ILE A 182 -1.22 -16.31 1.71
C ILE A 182 -1.98 -15.07 2.19
N GLY A 183 -1.28 -13.98 2.51
CA GLY A 183 -1.93 -12.72 2.87
C GLY A 183 -1.00 -11.52 2.97
N ILE A 184 -1.62 -10.35 3.03
CA ILE A 184 -1.01 -9.03 3.20
C ILE A 184 -1.53 -8.43 4.51
N ILE A 185 -0.69 -7.67 5.21
CA ILE A 185 -1.02 -6.99 6.45
C ILE A 185 -0.74 -5.49 6.28
N GLU A 186 -1.74 -4.68 6.58
CA GLU A 186 -1.61 -3.23 6.78
C GLU A 186 -1.59 -2.93 8.28
N PHE A 187 -0.51 -2.30 8.75
CA PHE A 187 -0.42 -1.85 10.13
C PHE A 187 -0.85 -0.38 10.24
N GLN A 188 -1.77 -0.10 11.15
CA GLN A 188 -2.31 1.25 11.32
C GLN A 188 -2.07 1.75 12.73
N ASN A 189 -1.17 2.73 12.84
CA ASN A 189 -0.90 3.39 14.11
C ASN A 189 -2.02 4.39 14.44
N ALA A 190 -2.77 4.13 15.51
CA ALA A 190 -3.88 4.95 15.99
C ALA A 190 -3.49 5.87 17.17
N LYS A 191 -2.25 6.37 17.20
CA LYS A 191 -1.73 7.26 18.27
C LYS A 191 -2.64 8.46 18.59
N ASN A 192 -3.29 9.07 17.59
CA ASN A 192 -4.05 10.30 17.78
C ASN A 192 -5.52 10.06 18.16
N THR A 193 -6.10 8.94 17.71
CA THR A 193 -7.52 8.64 17.90
C THR A 193 -7.80 7.65 19.00
N GLY A 194 -6.80 6.86 19.42
CA GLY A 194 -7.01 5.68 20.24
C GLY A 194 -7.37 4.46 19.39
N VAL A 195 -6.90 3.29 19.83
CA VAL A 195 -7.06 2.05 19.06
C VAL A 195 -8.52 1.61 19.02
N LEU A 196 -9.25 1.69 20.13
CA LEU A 196 -10.63 1.20 20.22
C LEU A 196 -11.62 2.08 19.46
N GLU A 197 -11.32 3.37 19.36
CA GLU A 197 -12.09 4.42 18.70
C GLU A 197 -11.77 4.52 17.20
N HIS A 198 -10.63 3.98 16.76
CA HIS A 198 -10.24 3.99 15.36
C HIS A 198 -11.22 3.19 14.50
N CYS A 199 -11.74 3.84 13.45
CA CYS A 199 -12.72 3.26 12.54
C CYS A 199 -12.39 3.63 11.09
N ASN A 200 -11.90 2.66 10.31
CA ASN A 200 -11.55 2.86 8.90
C ASN A 200 -12.72 3.34 8.05
N ASN A 201 -13.94 2.85 8.34
CA ASN A 201 -15.15 3.30 7.66
C ASN A 201 -15.44 4.76 7.90
N ASP A 202 -15.18 5.29 9.11
CA ASP A 202 -15.39 6.70 9.35
C ASP A 202 -14.43 7.56 8.50
N TYR A 203 -13.15 7.16 8.38
CA TYR A 203 -12.17 7.87 7.54
C TYR A 203 -12.45 7.72 6.04
N LEU A 204 -12.95 6.56 5.58
CA LEU A 204 -13.45 6.42 4.21
C LEU A 204 -14.61 7.39 3.94
N LEU A 205 -15.50 7.54 4.92
CA LEU A 205 -16.71 8.36 4.87
C LEU A 205 -16.48 9.81 5.35
N CYS A 206 -15.27 10.32 5.12
CA CYS A 206 -14.95 11.73 5.30
C CYS A 206 -15.10 12.27 6.74
N LYS A 207 -14.79 11.49 7.79
CA LYS A 207 -14.93 11.92 9.21
C LYS A 207 -14.38 13.32 9.50
N MET A 208 -13.22 13.65 8.94
CA MET A 208 -12.53 14.91 9.20
C MET A 208 -12.82 15.96 8.12
N SER A 209 -12.93 17.21 8.53
CA SER A 209 -13.11 18.36 7.64
C SER A 209 -12.43 19.61 8.18
N TYR A 210 -12.10 20.56 7.31
CA TYR A 210 -11.55 21.86 7.68
C TYR A 210 -12.02 22.95 6.72
N LEU A 211 -11.99 24.21 7.16
CA LEU A 211 -12.21 25.36 6.28
C LEU A 211 -10.88 25.74 5.63
N ASN A 212 -10.88 25.89 4.31
CA ASN A 212 -9.73 26.41 3.59
C ASN A 212 -9.66 27.95 3.68
N GLN A 213 -8.57 28.54 3.18
CA GLN A 213 -8.33 29.99 3.25
C GLN A 213 -9.38 30.86 2.53
N TRP A 214 -10.26 30.25 1.72
CA TRP A 214 -11.36 30.92 1.02
C TRP A 214 -12.73 30.65 1.66
N GLY A 215 -12.77 29.99 2.83
CA GLY A 215 -14.01 29.71 3.56
C GLY A 215 -14.78 28.48 3.09
N TYR A 216 -14.26 27.68 2.14
CA TYR A 216 -14.91 26.45 1.72
C TYR A 216 -14.50 25.27 2.62
N THR A 217 -15.46 24.40 2.93
CA THR A 217 -15.20 23.14 3.64
C THR A 217 -14.53 22.14 2.72
N ASN A 218 -13.34 21.70 3.11
CA ASN A 218 -12.65 20.55 2.53
C ASN A 218 -12.85 19.34 3.43
N TYR A 219 -13.09 18.18 2.81
CA TYR A 219 -13.27 16.91 3.49
C TYR A 219 -12.02 16.03 3.31
N HIS A 220 -11.48 15.53 4.41
CA HIS A 220 -10.41 14.55 4.40
C HIS A 220 -10.99 13.16 4.29
N ASP A 221 -10.42 12.33 3.42
CA ASP A 221 -10.87 10.97 3.21
C ASP A 221 -9.70 10.03 2.90
N ASP A 222 -9.91 8.75 3.24
CA ASP A 222 -8.98 7.66 2.92
C ASP A 222 -9.38 6.93 1.62
N ILE A 223 -10.22 7.51 0.75
CA ILE A 223 -10.75 6.83 -0.44
C ILE A 223 -9.59 6.33 -1.31
N ARG A 224 -8.60 7.18 -1.61
CA ARG A 224 -7.43 6.79 -2.42
C ARG A 224 -6.58 5.70 -1.75
N ARG A 225 -6.41 5.76 -0.43
CA ARG A 225 -5.68 4.73 0.34
C ARG A 225 -6.38 3.39 0.20
N TRP A 226 -7.68 3.35 0.43
CA TRP A 226 -8.46 2.11 0.35
C TRP A 226 -8.64 1.61 -1.08
N THR A 227 -8.70 2.49 -2.08
CA THR A 227 -8.59 2.06 -3.49
C THR A 227 -7.26 1.35 -3.74
N SER A 228 -6.14 1.93 -3.30
CA SER A 228 -4.81 1.31 -3.46
C SER A 228 -4.73 -0.05 -2.78
N GLN A 229 -5.23 -0.16 -1.54
CA GLN A 229 -5.22 -1.43 -0.80
C GLN A 229 -6.15 -2.48 -1.43
N GLU A 230 -7.31 -2.06 -1.96
CA GLU A 230 -8.24 -2.96 -2.64
C GLU A 230 -7.67 -3.48 -3.96
N ILE A 231 -6.92 -2.67 -4.71
CA ILE A 231 -6.19 -3.11 -5.90
C ILE A 231 -5.21 -4.23 -5.55
N LEU A 232 -4.45 -4.08 -4.46
CA LEU A 232 -3.51 -5.10 -4.01
C LEU A 232 -4.23 -6.42 -3.71
N ARG A 233 -5.28 -6.36 -2.90
CA ARG A 233 -6.07 -7.53 -2.49
C ARG A 233 -6.70 -8.23 -3.69
N VAL A 234 -7.37 -7.48 -4.55
CA VAL A 234 -8.10 -8.04 -5.69
C VAL A 234 -7.15 -8.61 -6.74
N GLN A 235 -6.04 -7.94 -7.07
CA GLN A 235 -5.13 -8.46 -8.09
C GLN A 235 -4.39 -9.70 -7.62
N SER A 236 -3.94 -9.72 -6.36
CA SER A 236 -3.14 -10.82 -5.81
C SER A 236 -3.94 -12.05 -5.42
N ASP A 237 -5.27 -11.92 -5.26
CA ASP A 237 -6.14 -12.90 -4.60
C ASP A 237 -5.69 -13.29 -3.18
N LEU A 238 -4.81 -12.48 -2.56
CA LEU A 238 -4.34 -12.70 -1.21
C LEU A 238 -5.34 -12.14 -0.19
N ARG A 239 -5.31 -12.74 1.00
CA ARG A 239 -6.08 -12.24 2.14
C ARG A 239 -5.53 -10.89 2.58
N PHE A 240 -6.39 -9.99 3.03
CA PHE A 240 -5.96 -8.67 3.46
C PHE A 240 -6.35 -8.41 4.90
N ILE A 241 -5.35 -8.35 5.77
CA ILE A 241 -5.49 -8.19 7.21
C ILE A 241 -5.13 -6.76 7.59
N ILE A 242 -5.94 -6.12 8.41
CA ILE A 242 -5.66 -4.79 8.96
C ILE A 242 -5.47 -4.94 10.45
N ILE A 243 -4.32 -4.50 10.95
CA ILE A 243 -4.02 -4.46 12.38
C ILE A 243 -3.87 -3.02 12.82
N THR A 244 -4.81 -2.55 13.64
CA THR A 244 -4.74 -1.25 14.27
C THR A 244 -4.08 -1.39 15.64
N TRP A 245 -3.03 -0.61 15.89
CA TRP A 245 -2.23 -0.64 17.12
C TRP A 245 -1.81 0.77 17.54
N SER A 246 -1.21 0.93 18.72
CA SER A 246 -0.55 2.17 19.11
C SER A 246 0.62 1.90 20.06
N GLN A 247 1.64 2.74 20.01
CA GLN A 247 2.91 2.58 20.74
C GLN A 247 2.71 2.41 22.26
N ASN A 248 1.79 3.20 22.83
CA ASN A 248 1.55 3.26 24.28
C ASN A 248 0.24 2.59 24.70
N SER A 249 -0.33 1.72 23.86
CA SER A 249 -1.53 0.95 24.17
C SER A 249 -1.30 -0.55 23.95
N ASN A 250 -1.92 -1.35 24.81
CA ASN A 250 -2.00 -2.80 24.69
C ASN A 250 -3.27 -3.24 23.94
N ASP A 251 -4.10 -2.29 23.52
CA ASP A 251 -5.28 -2.55 22.71
C ASP A 251 -4.86 -2.85 21.26
N PHE A 252 -5.62 -3.70 20.58
CA PHE A 252 -5.55 -3.81 19.13
C PHE A 252 -6.92 -4.03 18.51
N GLN A 253 -7.01 -3.70 17.22
CA GLN A 253 -8.06 -4.24 16.37
C GLN A 253 -7.42 -5.09 15.28
N ILE A 254 -7.99 -6.25 15.00
CA ILE A 254 -7.59 -7.10 13.88
C ILE A 254 -8.81 -7.38 13.01
N LYS A 255 -8.65 -7.21 11.70
CA LYS A 255 -9.76 -7.25 10.74
C LYS A 255 -9.29 -7.98 9.50
N GLU A 256 -10.10 -8.90 9.00
CA GLU A 256 -9.93 -9.42 7.65
C GLU A 256 -10.87 -8.70 6.71
N LEU A 257 -10.31 -8.01 5.73
CA LEU A 257 -11.04 -7.28 4.72
C LEU A 257 -11.57 -8.27 3.68
N GLU A 258 -12.87 -8.19 3.43
CA GLU A 258 -13.54 -8.96 2.38
C GLU A 258 -13.61 -8.16 1.09
N LYS A 259 -14.01 -6.89 1.18
CA LYS A 259 -14.37 -6.07 0.03
C LYS A 259 -14.38 -4.59 0.41
N VAL A 260 -14.04 -3.72 -0.53
CA VAL A 260 -14.26 -2.28 -0.40
C VAL A 260 -15.27 -1.81 -1.45
N SER A 261 -16.29 -1.08 -1.00
CA SER A 261 -17.16 -0.30 -1.87
C SER A 261 -16.72 1.14 -1.85
N ILE A 262 -16.08 1.54 -2.94
CA ILE A 262 -15.38 2.80 -3.06
C ILE A 262 -16.36 3.84 -3.61
N PRO A 263 -16.52 5.03 -3.00
CA PRO A 263 -17.32 6.11 -3.57
C PRO A 263 -16.90 6.42 -5.02
N PHE A 264 -17.87 6.42 -5.94
CA PHE A 264 -17.63 6.72 -7.35
C PHE A 264 -17.91 8.20 -7.64
N PHE A 265 -16.93 8.88 -8.24
CA PHE A 265 -17.02 10.29 -8.63
C PHE A 265 -17.01 10.39 -10.16
N PRO A 266 -18.19 10.58 -10.80
CA PRO A 266 -18.28 10.61 -12.26
C PRO A 266 -17.62 11.85 -12.85
N LEU A 267 -17.23 11.72 -14.13
CA LEU A 267 -16.85 12.87 -14.93
C LEU A 267 -18.10 13.49 -15.58
N LYS A 268 -18.16 14.81 -15.59
CA LYS A 268 -19.13 15.62 -16.34
C LYS A 268 -18.38 16.33 -17.46
N ASN A 269 -18.73 16.04 -18.71
CA ASN A 269 -18.05 16.57 -19.90
C ASN A 269 -16.52 16.35 -19.89
N GLY A 270 -16.09 15.14 -19.49
CA GLY A 270 -14.67 14.76 -19.44
C GLY A 270 -13.87 15.39 -18.29
N LYS A 271 -14.51 16.13 -17.37
CA LYS A 271 -13.88 16.74 -16.19
C LYS A 271 -14.55 16.23 -14.91
N MET A 272 -13.85 16.31 -13.79
CA MET A 272 -14.41 15.92 -12.48
C MET A 272 -15.69 16.73 -12.19
N ASP A 273 -16.77 16.05 -11.83
CA ASP A 273 -17.98 16.70 -11.32
C ASP A 273 -17.77 17.11 -9.85
N TRP A 274 -17.15 18.27 -9.66
CA TRP A 274 -16.83 18.81 -8.34
C TRP A 274 -18.08 19.06 -7.49
N ASP A 275 -19.20 19.45 -8.10
CA ASP A 275 -20.45 19.72 -7.38
C ASP A 275 -21.03 18.42 -6.82
N TYR A 276 -21.07 17.36 -7.62
CA TYR A 276 -21.47 16.04 -7.15
C TYR A 276 -20.50 15.53 -6.07
N GLN A 277 -19.19 15.58 -6.31
CA GLN A 277 -18.19 15.09 -5.37
C GLN A 277 -18.27 15.80 -4.02
N ASN A 278 -18.33 17.13 -4.01
CA ASN A 278 -18.38 17.91 -2.78
C ASN A 278 -19.67 17.67 -2.00
N ARG A 279 -20.82 17.60 -2.68
CA ARG A 279 -22.09 17.26 -2.02
C ARG A 279 -22.04 15.85 -1.43
N TYR A 280 -21.56 14.88 -2.19
CA TYR A 280 -21.49 13.51 -1.73
C TYR A 280 -20.59 13.36 -0.49
N LYS A 281 -19.40 13.97 -0.51
CA LYS A 281 -18.50 14.01 0.65
C LYS A 281 -19.10 14.74 1.85
N ALA A 282 -19.84 15.82 1.62
CA ALA A 282 -20.54 16.55 2.69
C ALA A 282 -21.58 15.68 3.38
N VAL A 283 -22.37 14.92 2.63
CA VAL A 283 -23.38 14.01 3.19
C VAL A 283 -22.71 12.86 3.95
N MET A 284 -21.64 12.27 3.41
CA MET A 284 -20.86 11.24 4.11
C MET A 284 -20.26 11.76 5.44
N ASN A 285 -19.67 12.95 5.41
CA ASN A 285 -19.13 13.60 6.61
C ASN A 285 -20.22 13.83 7.68
N LYS A 286 -21.39 14.36 7.28
CA LYS A 286 -22.53 14.52 8.19
C LYS A 286 -23.02 13.19 8.73
N TYR A 287 -23.12 12.17 7.88
CA TYR A 287 -23.54 10.82 8.27
C TYR A 287 -22.66 10.27 9.39
N VAL A 288 -21.34 10.36 9.26
CA VAL A 288 -20.42 9.89 10.31
C VAL A 288 -20.50 10.76 11.58
N ASN A 289 -20.48 12.09 11.43
CA ASN A 289 -20.38 13.00 12.59
C ASN A 289 -21.71 13.20 13.34
N GLN A 290 -22.85 12.83 12.75
CA GLN A 290 -24.17 12.83 13.41
C GLN A 290 -24.58 11.45 13.91
N ASN A 291 -23.61 10.55 14.11
CA ASN A 291 -23.83 9.19 14.60
C ASN A 291 -24.73 8.34 13.68
N LYS A 292 -24.50 8.43 12.36
CA LYS A 292 -25.03 7.55 11.32
C LYS A 292 -26.57 7.51 11.25
N PRO A 293 -27.27 8.65 11.16
CA PRO A 293 -28.72 8.68 11.19
C PRO A 293 -29.32 8.14 9.88
N GLU A 294 -30.49 7.51 9.98
CA GLU A 294 -31.14 6.78 8.87
C GLU A 294 -31.47 7.69 7.68
N ASN A 295 -31.84 8.95 7.92
CA ASN A 295 -32.12 9.91 6.85
C ASN A 295 -30.89 10.17 5.97
N LEU A 296 -29.69 10.32 6.56
CA LEU A 296 -28.44 10.52 5.82
C LEU A 296 -27.95 9.22 5.17
N HIS A 297 -28.17 8.06 5.81
CA HIS A 297 -27.97 6.76 5.16
C HIS A 297 -28.80 6.64 3.88
N ASN A 298 -30.09 6.99 3.96
CA ASN A 298 -31.01 6.95 2.81
C ASN A 298 -30.63 7.96 1.72
N GLU A 299 -30.12 9.13 2.10
CA GLU A 299 -29.61 10.11 1.14
C GLU A 299 -28.39 9.58 0.38
N ILE A 300 -27.42 8.97 1.07
CA ILE A 300 -26.25 8.33 0.46
C ILE A 300 -26.70 7.17 -0.43
N SER A 301 -27.58 6.30 0.09
CA SER A 301 -28.06 5.12 -0.61
C SER A 301 -28.75 5.48 -1.93
N LYS A 302 -29.62 6.49 -1.95
CA LYS A 302 -30.45 6.85 -3.11
C LYS A 302 -29.74 7.73 -4.13
N ASN A 303 -28.73 8.50 -3.72
CA ASN A 303 -28.11 9.51 -4.59
C ASN A 303 -26.64 9.23 -4.89
N GLY A 304 -25.97 8.44 -4.05
CA GLY A 304 -24.56 8.11 -4.19
C GLY A 304 -24.34 6.92 -5.12
N LYS A 305 -23.20 6.93 -5.81
CA LYS A 305 -22.67 5.77 -6.55
C LYS A 305 -21.45 5.23 -5.84
N THR A 306 -21.21 3.93 -5.96
CA THR A 306 -19.94 3.31 -5.58
C THR A 306 -19.42 2.47 -6.74
N TYR A 307 -18.21 1.96 -6.61
CA TYR A 307 -17.74 0.87 -7.45
C TYR A 307 -17.02 -0.17 -6.61
N ASN A 308 -16.91 -1.36 -7.17
CA ASN A 308 -16.09 -2.43 -6.67
C ASN A 308 -15.04 -2.81 -7.70
N LEU A 309 -13.94 -3.38 -7.21
CA LEU A 309 -12.93 -4.02 -8.03
C LEU A 309 -13.12 -5.53 -7.91
N ILE A 310 -13.08 -6.22 -9.06
CA ILE A 310 -13.24 -7.67 -9.18
C ILE A 310 -12.13 -8.18 -10.08
N LYS A 311 -11.60 -9.37 -9.82
CA LYS A 311 -10.64 -10.03 -10.71
C LYS A 311 -11.41 -10.92 -11.68
N GLU A 312 -11.27 -10.64 -12.98
CA GLU A 312 -11.82 -11.44 -14.08
C GLU A 312 -10.68 -11.73 -15.06
N ASP A 313 -10.42 -13.00 -15.38
CA ASP A 313 -9.36 -13.43 -16.32
C ASP A 313 -7.99 -12.76 -16.06
N ASN A 314 -7.54 -12.74 -14.80
CA ASN A 314 -6.32 -12.07 -14.34
C ASN A 314 -6.26 -10.55 -14.58
N ARG A 315 -7.41 -9.89 -14.75
CA ARG A 315 -7.51 -8.44 -14.88
C ARG A 315 -8.45 -7.89 -13.82
N ILE A 316 -8.14 -6.69 -13.33
CA ILE A 316 -9.06 -5.95 -12.47
C ILE A 316 -10.14 -5.30 -13.35
N VAL A 317 -11.39 -5.58 -13.03
CA VAL A 317 -12.58 -4.96 -13.62
C VAL A 317 -13.25 -4.09 -12.56
N GLN A 318 -13.63 -2.88 -12.98
CA GLN A 318 -14.39 -1.96 -12.16
C GLN A 318 -15.89 -2.11 -12.44
N THR A 319 -16.66 -2.49 -11.44
CA THR A 319 -18.13 -2.56 -11.52
C THR A 319 -18.74 -1.40 -10.75
N VAL A 320 -19.42 -0.49 -11.46
CA VAL A 320 -20.11 0.64 -10.84
C VAL A 320 -21.47 0.18 -10.30
N ASN A 321 -21.75 0.50 -9.05
CA ASN A 321 -23.02 0.26 -8.40
C ASN A 321 -23.87 1.53 -8.48
N GLU A 322 -25.00 1.43 -9.15
CA GLU A 322 -26.02 2.48 -9.18
C GLU A 322 -26.90 2.42 -7.90
N PRO A 323 -27.50 3.55 -7.49
CA PRO A 323 -28.50 3.57 -6.44
C PRO A 323 -29.68 2.61 -6.71
N PRO A 324 -30.34 2.06 -5.68
CA PRO A 324 -30.07 2.26 -4.25
C PRO A 324 -28.91 1.39 -3.74
N LEU A 325 -27.98 1.99 -3.02
CA LEU A 325 -26.88 1.29 -2.37
C LEU A 325 -27.33 0.62 -1.06
N SER A 326 -26.78 -0.53 -0.71
CA SER A 326 -27.11 -1.23 0.55
C SER A 326 -25.91 -1.92 1.17
N TYR A 327 -25.94 -2.09 2.50
CA TYR A 327 -24.95 -2.90 3.20
C TYR A 327 -25.08 -4.39 2.87
N GLY A 328 -26.30 -4.91 2.68
CA GLY A 328 -26.57 -6.32 2.38
C GLY A 328 -25.92 -6.79 1.08
N ASN A 329 -26.04 -5.99 0.01
CA ASN A 329 -25.40 -6.28 -1.28
C ASN A 329 -23.95 -5.79 -1.35
N LYS A 330 -23.43 -5.26 -0.24
CA LYS A 330 -22.10 -4.67 -0.14
C LYS A 330 -21.86 -3.59 -1.18
N THR A 331 -22.83 -2.70 -1.41
CA THR A 331 -22.73 -1.59 -2.36
C THR A 331 -22.71 -0.21 -1.68
N PHE A 332 -23.11 -0.11 -0.41
CA PHE A 332 -22.94 1.12 0.38
C PHE A 332 -21.44 1.44 0.58
N PRO A 333 -21.00 2.71 0.55
CA PRO A 333 -19.58 3.03 0.73
C PRO A 333 -19.05 2.57 2.09
N SER A 334 -18.22 1.53 2.08
CA SER A 334 -17.70 0.88 3.29
C SER A 334 -16.57 -0.09 2.94
N LEU A 335 -15.69 -0.32 3.90
CA LEU A 335 -14.94 -1.56 4.04
C LEU A 335 -15.87 -2.60 4.67
N TYR A 336 -15.94 -3.76 4.05
CA TYR A 336 -16.65 -4.94 4.51
C TYR A 336 -15.63 -5.95 5.02
N TYR A 337 -15.92 -6.54 6.16
CA TYR A 337 -15.01 -7.44 6.85
C TYR A 337 -15.61 -8.83 6.94
N VAL A 338 -14.79 -9.85 6.67
CA VAL A 338 -15.14 -11.25 6.97
C VAL A 338 -15.29 -11.42 8.48
N ARG A 339 -14.32 -10.87 9.21
CA ARG A 339 -14.27 -10.86 10.67
C ARG A 339 -13.52 -9.64 11.16
N LYS A 340 -13.89 -9.20 12.36
CA LYS A 340 -13.34 -8.02 13.00
C LYS A 340 -13.40 -8.20 14.50
N GLU A 341 -12.25 -8.10 15.13
CA GLU A 341 -12.11 -8.22 16.58
C GLU A 341 -11.48 -6.95 17.14
N LYS A 342 -11.93 -6.57 18.33
CA LYS A 342 -11.34 -5.49 19.14
C LYS A 342 -10.95 -6.09 20.48
N VAL A 343 -9.69 -5.94 20.83
CA VAL A 343 -9.15 -6.51 22.08
C VAL A 343 -8.61 -5.37 22.92
N SER A 344 -9.07 -5.31 24.16
CA SER A 344 -8.65 -4.29 25.13
C SER A 344 -7.59 -4.82 26.08
N ASN A 345 -6.54 -4.02 26.27
CA ASN A 345 -5.45 -4.20 27.22
C ASN A 345 -4.83 -5.61 27.26
N ASN A 346 -4.68 -6.26 26.11
CA ASN A 346 -4.12 -7.61 26.05
C ASN A 346 -3.47 -7.87 24.69
N ARG A 347 -2.28 -7.31 24.45
CA ARG A 347 -1.56 -7.52 23.19
C ARG A 347 -0.98 -8.93 23.01
N GLU A 348 -0.78 -9.67 24.10
CA GLU A 348 -0.16 -11.00 24.07
C GLU A 348 -0.99 -12.04 23.31
N VAL A 349 -2.32 -11.82 23.22
CA VAL A 349 -3.21 -12.70 22.45
C VAL A 349 -3.26 -12.38 20.96
N LEU A 350 -2.54 -11.36 20.47
CA LEU A 350 -2.57 -10.96 19.05
C LEU A 350 -2.28 -12.15 18.12
N LEU A 351 -1.24 -12.93 18.42
CA LEU A 351 -0.86 -14.08 17.60
C LEU A 351 -1.96 -15.16 17.58
N GLN A 352 -2.64 -15.38 18.71
CA GLN A 352 -3.77 -16.32 18.77
C GLN A 352 -4.92 -15.86 17.87
N TYR A 353 -5.29 -14.57 17.93
CA TYR A 353 -6.32 -14.00 17.06
C TYR A 353 -5.90 -14.04 15.59
N PHE A 354 -4.63 -13.74 15.28
CA PHE A 354 -4.10 -13.84 13.93
C PHE A 354 -4.19 -15.28 13.40
N ASN A 355 -3.78 -16.27 14.17
CA ASN A 355 -3.87 -17.69 13.79
C ASN A 355 -5.33 -18.14 13.59
N ASN A 356 -6.25 -17.69 14.44
CA ASN A 356 -7.69 -17.97 14.28
C ASN A 356 -8.28 -17.25 13.07
N ILE A 357 -7.69 -16.13 12.67
CA ILE A 357 -7.99 -15.49 11.40
C ILE A 357 -7.42 -16.36 10.27
N VAL A 358 -6.16 -16.77 10.33
CA VAL A 358 -5.54 -17.38 9.16
C VAL A 358 -6.00 -18.83 8.90
N ARG A 359 -6.38 -19.58 9.93
CA ARG A 359 -7.08 -20.88 9.81
C ARG A 359 -8.50 -20.71 9.27
#